data_AF-A0AAT9LKN5-F1
#
_entry.id   AF-A0AAT9LKN5-F1
#
_cell.length_a   1.000
_cell.length_b   1.000
_cell.length_c   1.000
_cell.angle_alpha   90.00
_cell.angle_beta   90.00
_cell.angle_gamma   90.00
#
_symmetry.space_group_name_H-M   'P 1'
#
loop_
_entity.id
_entity.type
_entity.pdbx_description
1 polymer ?
#
loop_
_entity_poly.entity_id
_entity_poly.type
_entity_poly.pdbx_seq_one_letter_code
_entity_poly.pdbx_strand_id
1 'polypeptide(L)'
;MDLVDRFGQDGGGRAGELPTAETVEARLGRLLAIQEQVLNNLHSLRDLAHWRDEVVRLEQRRDDGICPLGDLAELLADGDEAGRSAVRACFTAWESLLAVGIIRVRDNGELAADADPDRLAAGLMAALQGGLLLARTTRDVRRLEVALDIALGYVRAHTVTP
;
A
#
# COMPACT_ATOMS: atom_id res chain seq x y z
N MET A 1 27.25 26.99 -7.15
CA MET A 1 26.17 27.94 -6.84
C MET A 1 25.43 27.36 -5.65
N ASP A 2 25.75 27.86 -4.47
CA ASP A 2 25.32 27.36 -3.17
C ASP A 2 23.82 27.61 -2.92
N LEU A 3 23.17 26.61 -2.33
CA LEU A 3 21.82 26.67 -1.75
C LEU A 3 21.92 26.71 -0.21
N VAL A 4 22.85 27.52 0.32
CA VAL A 4 23.13 27.64 1.76
C VAL A 4 22.63 28.97 2.35
N ASP A 5 22.06 29.89 1.57
CA ASP A 5 21.92 31.30 2.02
C ASP A 5 20.49 31.87 1.96
N ARG A 6 19.49 31.17 2.51
CA ARG A 6 18.12 31.72 2.56
C ARG A 6 17.42 31.77 3.92
N PHE A 7 18.05 31.34 5.01
CA PHE A 7 17.41 31.37 6.33
C PHE A 7 18.36 31.82 7.44
N GLY A 8 18.69 33.11 7.41
CA GLY A 8 19.06 33.95 8.56
C GLY A 8 18.60 35.37 8.20
N GLN A 9 17.82 36.12 8.96
CA GLN A 9 17.44 36.07 10.37
C GLN A 9 16.01 36.64 10.50
N ASP A 10 15.27 36.21 11.51
CA ASP A 10 14.43 37.13 12.31
C ASP A 10 14.31 36.55 13.73
N GLY A 11 14.66 37.38 14.70
CA GLY A 11 14.74 37.01 16.11
C GLY A 11 13.40 37.08 16.84
N GLY A 12 13.33 36.33 17.94
CA GLY A 12 12.43 36.59 19.06
C GLY A 12 11.07 35.90 18.99
N GLY A 13 10.99 34.64 19.44
CA GLY A 13 9.70 34.00 19.67
C GLY A 13 9.81 32.58 20.24
N ARG A 14 9.62 32.49 21.56
CA ARG A 14 9.18 31.33 22.37
C ARG A 14 9.89 29.97 22.18
N ALA A 15 10.41 29.49 23.30
CA ALA A 15 10.83 28.12 23.51
C ALA A 15 9.72 27.10 23.20
N GLY A 16 10.08 26.05 22.47
CA GLY A 16 9.43 24.74 22.56
C GLY A 16 8.30 24.46 21.56
N GLU A 17 8.60 24.45 20.26
CA GLU A 17 7.80 23.68 19.30
C GLU A 17 8.74 22.73 18.56
N LEU A 18 8.75 21.47 19.02
CA LEU A 18 9.32 20.37 18.26
C LEU A 18 8.58 20.30 16.91
N PRO A 19 9.24 19.92 15.80
CA PRO A 19 8.56 19.78 14.52
C PRO A 19 7.36 18.83 14.71
N THR A 20 6.19 19.30 14.30
CA THR A 20 4.91 18.61 14.45
C THR A 20 5.03 17.18 13.95
N ALA A 21 4.65 16.22 14.80
CA ALA A 21 4.46 14.84 14.37
C ALA A 21 3.53 14.85 13.17
N GLU A 22 3.94 14.15 12.11
CA GLU A 22 3.16 14.05 10.89
C GLU A 22 1.76 13.47 11.18
N THR A 23 0.71 14.08 10.63
CA THR A 23 -0.65 13.53 10.79
C THR A 23 -0.78 12.21 10.04
N VAL A 24 -1.57 11.27 10.57
CA VAL A 24 -1.73 9.96 9.93
C VAL A 24 -2.39 10.09 8.55
N GLU A 25 -3.29 11.06 8.35
CA GLU A 25 -3.88 11.36 7.04
C GLU A 25 -2.82 11.75 6.00
N ALA A 26 -1.88 12.63 6.34
CA ALA A 26 -0.79 13.02 5.45
C ALA A 26 0.08 11.82 5.07
N ARG A 27 0.25 10.88 6.01
CA ARG A 27 1.03 9.66 5.82
C ARG A 27 0.33 8.65 4.92
N LEU A 28 -0.97 8.43 5.16
CA LEU A 28 -1.85 7.60 4.32
C LEU A 28 -1.91 8.15 2.89
N GLY A 29 -2.01 9.48 2.74
CA GLY A 29 -1.97 10.14 1.44
C GLY A 29 -0.67 9.91 0.67
N ARG A 30 0.50 9.98 1.35
CA ARG A 30 1.79 9.66 0.70
C ARG A 30 1.92 8.19 0.35
N LEU A 31 1.45 7.28 1.21
CA LEU A 31 1.42 5.86 0.91
C LEU A 31 0.61 5.60 -0.37
N LEU A 32 -0.60 6.17 -0.45
CA LEU A 32 -1.46 6.03 -1.61
C LEU A 32 -0.80 6.59 -2.87
N ALA A 33 -0.20 7.78 -2.83
CA ALA A 33 0.48 8.38 -3.97
C ALA A 33 1.63 7.50 -4.51
N ILE A 34 2.39 6.83 -3.62
CA ILE A 34 3.43 5.88 -4.02
C ILE A 34 2.78 4.66 -4.71
N GLN A 35 1.70 4.13 -4.16
CA GLN A 35 1.02 2.96 -4.72
C GLN A 35 0.35 3.28 -6.07
N GLU A 36 -0.22 4.48 -6.24
CA GLU A 36 -0.77 4.95 -7.51
C GLU A 36 0.27 4.89 -8.63
N GLN A 37 1.51 5.36 -8.38
CA GLN A 37 2.57 5.33 -9.39
C GLN A 37 2.93 3.90 -9.83
N VAL A 38 2.91 2.94 -8.91
CA VAL A 38 3.23 1.54 -9.20
C VAL A 38 2.06 0.86 -9.91
N LEU A 39 0.84 1.00 -9.37
CA LEU A 39 -0.36 0.34 -9.88
C LEU A 39 -0.88 0.94 -11.18
N ASN A 40 -0.56 2.19 -11.49
CA ASN A 40 -0.92 2.79 -12.77
C ASN A 40 -0.28 2.07 -13.97
N ASN A 41 0.80 1.32 -13.75
CA ASN A 41 1.47 0.53 -14.78
C ASN A 41 1.06 -0.96 -14.79
N LEU A 42 0.03 -1.34 -14.03
CA LEU A 42 -0.48 -2.70 -14.00
C LEU A 42 -1.31 -2.97 -15.26
N HIS A 43 -0.70 -3.62 -16.25
CA HIS A 43 -1.32 -3.93 -17.55
C HIS A 43 -1.34 -5.41 -17.91
N SER A 44 -0.55 -6.24 -17.23
CA SER A 44 -0.46 -7.68 -17.45
C SER A 44 -0.39 -8.47 -16.13
N LEU A 45 -0.57 -9.79 -16.20
CA LEU A 45 -0.30 -10.69 -15.08
C LEU A 45 1.17 -10.70 -14.68
N ARG A 46 2.06 -10.38 -15.63
CA ARG A 46 3.49 -10.18 -15.36
C ARG A 46 3.71 -8.94 -14.50
N ASP A 47 3.06 -7.83 -14.82
CA ASP A 47 3.14 -6.60 -14.01
C ASP A 47 2.59 -6.83 -12.61
N LEU A 48 1.53 -7.65 -12.48
CA LEU A 48 0.98 -8.03 -11.19
C LEU A 48 1.97 -8.84 -10.34
N ALA A 49 2.70 -9.77 -10.97
CA ALA A 49 3.77 -10.52 -10.32
C ALA A 49 4.94 -9.59 -9.90
N HIS A 50 5.33 -8.65 -10.77
CA HIS A 50 6.35 -7.65 -10.44
C HIS A 50 5.92 -6.75 -9.28
N TRP A 51 4.67 -6.31 -9.23
CA TRP A 51 4.13 -5.55 -8.10
C TRP A 51 4.27 -6.33 -6.79
N ARG A 52 3.90 -7.61 -6.77
CA ARG A 52 4.08 -8.48 -5.59
C ARG A 52 5.55 -8.57 -5.19
N ASP A 53 6.46 -8.77 -6.14
CA ASP A 53 7.89 -8.89 -5.84
C ASP A 53 8.46 -7.59 -5.26
N GLU A 54 8.04 -6.44 -5.79
CA GLU A 54 8.43 -5.14 -5.27
C GLU A 54 7.90 -4.89 -3.86
N VAL A 55 6.67 -5.28 -3.57
CA VAL A 55 6.09 -5.19 -2.22
C VAL A 55 6.89 -6.05 -1.23
N VAL A 56 7.20 -7.30 -1.59
CA VAL A 56 8.02 -8.21 -0.76
C VAL A 56 9.43 -7.63 -0.57
N ARG A 57 10.05 -7.13 -1.63
CA ARG A 57 11.40 -6.52 -1.62
C ARG A 57 11.45 -5.25 -0.78
N LEU A 58 10.40 -4.43 -0.80
CA LEU A 58 10.28 -3.24 0.04
C LEU A 58 10.15 -3.62 1.52
N GLU A 59 9.34 -4.63 1.84
CA GLU A 59 9.22 -5.12 3.21
C GLU A 59 10.51 -5.76 3.73
N GLN A 60 11.24 -6.50 2.88
CA GLN A 60 12.54 -7.09 3.21
C GLN A 60 13.62 -6.06 3.60
N ARG A 61 13.58 -4.88 2.99
CA ARG A 61 14.58 -3.81 3.18
C ARG A 61 14.23 -2.83 4.29
N ARG A 62 13.03 -2.91 4.85
CA ARG A 62 12.65 -2.11 6.01
C ARG A 62 13.37 -2.69 7.23
N ASP A 63 14.38 -1.98 7.71
CA ASP A 63 15.25 -2.39 8.83
C ASP A 63 14.79 -1.75 10.17
N ASP A 64 13.73 -0.95 10.10
CA ASP A 64 13.54 0.16 11.01
C ASP A 64 12.06 0.39 11.29
N GLY A 65 11.50 -0.44 12.19
CA GLY A 65 10.50 -0.13 13.24
C GLY A 65 9.29 0.78 12.98
N ILE A 66 9.09 1.33 11.79
CA ILE A 66 8.17 2.41 11.48
C ILE A 66 7.25 1.89 10.39
N CYS A 67 6.10 1.37 10.81
CA CYS A 67 5.20 0.68 9.91
C CYS A 67 3.82 1.33 9.90
N PRO A 68 3.16 1.42 8.73
CA PRO A 68 1.79 1.94 8.63
C PRO A 68 0.78 1.14 9.46
N LEU A 69 1.09 -0.12 9.84
CA LEU A 69 0.21 -0.93 10.70
C LEU A 69 0.25 -0.49 12.17
N GLY A 70 1.35 0.10 12.65
CA GLY A 70 1.43 0.71 13.98
C GLY A 70 0.57 1.97 14.02
N ASP A 71 0.69 2.81 13.00
CA ASP A 71 -0.13 4.02 12.82
C ASP A 71 -1.63 3.68 12.64
N LEU A 72 -1.95 2.60 11.90
CA LEU A 72 -3.31 2.07 11.79
C LEU A 72 -3.83 1.53 13.12
N ALA A 73 -3.00 0.83 13.88
CA ALA A 73 -3.37 0.32 15.20
C ALA A 73 -3.61 1.46 16.20
N GLU A 74 -2.79 2.51 16.18
CA GLU A 74 -2.98 3.73 16.97
C GLU A 74 -4.29 4.44 16.58
N LEU A 75 -4.54 4.64 15.27
CA LEU A 75 -5.80 5.23 14.79
C LEU A 75 -7.05 4.43 15.18
N LEU A 76 -6.94 3.10 15.26
CA LEU A 76 -8.06 2.22 15.60
C LEU A 76 -8.22 2.04 17.12
N ALA A 77 -7.16 2.17 17.91
CA ALA A 77 -7.15 1.96 19.35
C ALA A 77 -7.87 3.08 20.13
N ASP A 78 -7.80 4.33 19.66
CA ASP A 78 -8.37 5.48 20.36
C ASP A 78 -9.90 5.63 20.17
N GLY A 79 -10.53 4.77 19.37
CA GLY A 79 -11.98 4.81 19.13
C GLY A 79 -12.46 6.02 18.31
N ASP A 80 -11.54 6.76 17.70
CA ASP A 80 -11.82 7.94 16.88
C ASP A 80 -12.43 7.53 15.52
N GLU A 81 -13.68 7.94 15.27
CA GLU A 81 -14.36 7.68 14.00
C GLU A 81 -13.69 8.40 12.83
N ALA A 82 -13.05 9.55 13.06
CA ALA A 82 -12.31 10.25 12.01
C ALA A 82 -11.12 9.40 11.55
N GLY A 83 -10.34 8.86 12.47
CA GLY A 83 -9.29 7.87 12.19
C GLY A 83 -9.81 6.66 11.43
N ARG A 84 -10.88 6.00 11.89
CA ARG A 84 -11.51 4.88 11.16
C ARG A 84 -11.93 5.24 9.74
N SER A 85 -12.46 6.45 9.55
CA SER A 85 -12.88 6.94 8.24
C SER A 85 -11.70 7.18 7.31
N ALA A 86 -10.60 7.76 7.81
CA ALA A 86 -9.39 8.00 7.03
C ALA A 86 -8.75 6.68 6.57
N VAL A 87 -8.65 5.69 7.47
CA VAL A 87 -8.16 4.34 7.13
C VAL A 87 -9.03 3.68 6.07
N ARG A 88 -10.35 3.71 6.27
CA ARG A 88 -11.32 3.16 5.32
C ARG A 88 -11.16 3.81 3.95
N ALA A 89 -11.10 5.13 3.89
CA ALA A 89 -10.93 5.86 2.63
C ALA A 89 -9.62 5.49 1.92
N CYS A 90 -8.50 5.37 2.66
CA CYS A 90 -7.21 4.98 2.10
C CYS A 90 -7.26 3.56 1.49
N PHE A 91 -7.80 2.59 2.23
CA PHE A 91 -7.91 1.22 1.73
C PHE A 91 -8.90 1.10 0.56
N THR A 92 -10.03 1.80 0.60
CA THR A 92 -10.97 1.85 -0.52
C THR A 92 -10.31 2.44 -1.77
N ALA A 93 -9.51 3.51 -1.64
CA ALA A 93 -8.80 4.08 -2.77
C ALA A 93 -7.74 3.11 -3.34
N TRP A 94 -6.97 2.47 -2.47
CA TRP A 94 -5.96 1.50 -2.91
C TRP A 94 -6.57 0.27 -3.58
N GLU A 95 -7.65 -0.27 -3.03
CA GLU A 95 -8.40 -1.38 -3.64
C GLU A 95 -8.96 -0.99 -5.02
N SER A 96 -9.47 0.25 -5.16
CA SER A 96 -9.94 0.77 -6.45
C SER A 96 -8.82 0.82 -7.50
N LEU A 97 -7.60 1.21 -7.11
CA LEU A 97 -6.44 1.20 -8.02
C LEU A 97 -6.09 -0.22 -8.48
N LEU A 98 -6.14 -1.20 -7.58
CA LEU A 98 -5.95 -2.61 -7.92
C LEU A 98 -7.03 -3.09 -8.89
N ALA A 99 -8.30 -2.79 -8.62
CA ALA A 99 -9.42 -3.16 -9.48
C ALA A 99 -9.27 -2.57 -10.89
N VAL A 100 -8.91 -1.28 -10.99
CA VAL A 100 -8.63 -0.62 -12.27
C VAL A 100 -7.48 -1.29 -13.03
N GLY A 101 -6.41 -1.69 -12.35
CA GLY A 101 -5.33 -2.46 -12.96
C GLY A 101 -5.80 -3.83 -13.46
N ILE A 102 -6.58 -4.57 -12.67
CA ILE A 102 -7.12 -5.88 -13.04
C ILE A 102 -8.09 -5.77 -14.23
N ILE A 103 -8.89 -4.71 -14.30
CA ILE A 103 -9.73 -4.40 -15.47
C ILE A 103 -8.87 -4.31 -16.72
N ARG A 104 -7.73 -3.60 -16.68
CA ARG A 104 -6.82 -3.49 -17.83
C ARG A 104 -6.23 -4.85 -18.23
N VAL A 105 -5.82 -5.66 -17.25
CA VAL A 105 -5.32 -7.03 -17.50
C VAL A 105 -6.39 -7.88 -18.19
N ARG A 106 -7.66 -7.78 -17.75
CA ARG A 106 -8.79 -8.47 -18.37
C ARG A 106 -9.09 -7.95 -19.78
N ASP A 107 -9.11 -6.64 -19.98
CA ASP A 107 -9.39 -6.02 -21.27
C ASP A 107 -8.28 -6.33 -22.31
N ASN A 108 -7.06 -6.64 -21.84
CA ASN A 108 -5.96 -7.17 -22.66
C ASN A 108 -6.09 -8.67 -22.99
N GLY A 109 -7.13 -9.35 -22.49
CA GLY A 109 -7.41 -10.76 -22.77
C GLY A 109 -6.61 -11.76 -21.94
N GLU A 110 -5.88 -11.32 -20.89
CA GLU A 110 -5.13 -12.23 -20.01
C GLU A 110 -6.01 -12.88 -18.93
N LEU A 111 -7.18 -12.31 -18.65
CA LEU A 111 -8.19 -12.85 -17.74
C LEU A 111 -9.49 -13.12 -18.50
N ALA A 112 -10.26 -14.09 -18.01
CA ALA A 112 -11.58 -14.41 -18.53
C ALA A 112 -12.52 -13.21 -18.44
N ALA A 113 -13.45 -13.09 -19.39
CA ALA A 113 -14.39 -11.96 -19.46
C ALA A 113 -15.32 -11.86 -18.23
N ASP A 114 -15.56 -12.98 -17.55
CA ASP A 114 -16.37 -13.08 -16.33
C ASP A 114 -15.54 -12.95 -15.04
N ALA A 115 -14.22 -12.73 -15.14
CA ALA A 115 -13.39 -12.43 -13.99
C ALA A 115 -13.86 -11.11 -13.33
N ASP A 116 -14.19 -11.20 -12.05
CA ASP A 116 -14.66 -10.08 -11.22
C ASP A 116 -13.47 -9.28 -10.65
N PRO A 117 -13.17 -8.07 -11.19
CA PRO A 117 -11.99 -7.31 -10.79
C PRO A 117 -12.05 -6.81 -9.35
N ASP A 118 -13.24 -6.45 -8.87
CA ASP A 118 -13.44 -5.93 -7.52
C ASP A 118 -13.19 -7.03 -6.50
N ARG A 119 -13.71 -8.24 -6.75
CA ARG A 119 -13.45 -9.41 -5.91
C ARG A 119 -11.97 -9.81 -5.89
N LEU A 120 -11.30 -9.75 -7.04
CA LEU A 120 -9.88 -10.06 -7.14
C LEU A 120 -9.02 -9.01 -6.41
N ALA A 121 -9.36 -7.72 -6.54
CA ALA A 121 -8.70 -6.62 -5.85
C ALA A 121 -8.86 -6.73 -4.32
N ALA A 122 -10.07 -6.98 -3.84
CA ALA A 122 -10.34 -7.17 -2.41
C ALA A 122 -9.56 -8.35 -1.83
N GLY A 123 -9.46 -9.47 -2.57
CA GLY A 123 -8.66 -10.62 -2.17
C GLY A 123 -7.16 -10.31 -2.06
N LEU A 124 -6.61 -9.61 -3.06
CA LEU A 124 -5.21 -9.17 -3.05
C LEU A 124 -4.93 -8.19 -1.90
N MET A 125 -5.84 -7.26 -1.67
CA MET A 125 -5.72 -6.25 -0.61
C MET A 125 -5.76 -6.91 0.78
N ALA A 126 -6.68 -7.85 1.00
CA ALA A 126 -6.73 -8.62 2.24
C ALA A 126 -5.46 -9.45 2.49
N ALA A 127 -4.95 -10.12 1.44
CA ALA A 127 -3.71 -10.89 1.52
C ALA A 127 -2.50 -10.01 1.82
N LEU A 128 -2.44 -8.82 1.21
CA LEU A 128 -1.41 -7.82 1.47
C LEU A 128 -1.40 -7.37 2.93
N GLN A 129 -2.55 -6.91 3.45
CA GLN A 129 -2.61 -6.38 4.82
C GLN A 129 -2.33 -7.47 5.86
N GLY A 130 -2.92 -8.66 5.70
CA GLY A 130 -2.67 -9.80 6.59
C GLY A 130 -1.22 -10.30 6.50
N GLY A 131 -0.66 -10.35 5.29
CA GLY A 131 0.72 -10.73 5.03
C GLY A 131 1.71 -9.76 5.68
N LEU A 132 1.50 -8.45 5.56
CA LEU A 132 2.33 -7.42 6.20
C LEU A 132 2.26 -7.51 7.72
N LEU A 133 1.07 -7.68 8.30
CA LEU A 133 0.89 -7.88 9.74
C LEU A 133 1.70 -9.09 10.24
N LEU A 134 1.56 -10.25 9.59
CA LEU A 134 2.25 -11.47 9.99
C LEU A 134 3.77 -11.36 9.79
N ALA A 135 4.21 -10.81 8.65
CA ALA A 135 5.63 -10.63 8.36
C ALA A 135 6.32 -9.78 9.43
N ARG A 136 5.68 -8.68 9.86
CA ARG A 136 6.24 -7.77 10.87
C ARG A 136 6.22 -8.34 12.27
N THR A 137 5.10 -8.94 12.68
CA THR A 137 4.95 -9.52 14.02
C THR A 137 5.84 -10.73 14.25
N THR A 138 6.08 -11.53 13.20
CA THR A 138 6.95 -12.71 13.27
C THR A 138 8.39 -12.45 12.81
N ARG A 139 8.66 -11.26 12.25
CA ARG A 139 9.92 -10.90 11.58
C ARG A 139 10.32 -11.91 10.50
N ASP A 140 9.32 -12.40 9.76
CA ASP A 140 9.49 -13.38 8.68
C ASP A 140 8.72 -12.93 7.44
N VAL A 141 9.43 -12.27 6.52
CA VAL A 141 8.85 -11.74 5.28
C VAL A 141 8.19 -12.82 4.40
N ARG A 142 8.54 -14.10 4.59
CA ARG A 142 7.92 -15.20 3.86
C ARG A 142 6.42 -15.30 4.15
N ARG A 143 5.93 -14.75 5.26
CA ARG A 143 4.49 -14.69 5.56
C ARG A 143 3.73 -13.82 4.56
N LEU A 144 4.30 -12.67 4.21
CA LEU A 144 3.77 -11.78 3.18
C LEU A 144 3.87 -12.44 1.81
N GLU A 145 5.02 -13.06 1.55
CA GLU A 145 5.30 -13.76 0.30
C GLU A 145 4.25 -14.83 -0.02
N VAL A 146 4.02 -15.76 0.92
CA VAL A 146 3.05 -16.84 0.78
C VAL A 146 1.63 -16.31 0.61
N ALA A 147 1.24 -15.28 1.37
CA ALA A 147 -0.11 -14.71 1.28
C ALA A 147 -0.38 -14.11 -0.11
N LEU A 148 0.56 -13.34 -0.64
CA LEU A 148 0.43 -12.75 -1.98
C LEU A 148 0.50 -13.82 -3.08
N ASP A 149 1.33 -14.85 -2.94
CA ASP A 149 1.39 -15.95 -3.92
C ASP A 149 0.07 -16.71 -4.03
N ILE A 150 -0.57 -16.99 -2.91
CA ILE A 150 -1.88 -17.65 -2.90
C ILE A 150 -2.94 -16.76 -3.57
N ALA A 151 -2.96 -15.46 -3.25
CA ALA A 151 -3.89 -14.52 -3.85
C ALA A 151 -3.65 -14.36 -5.36
N LEU A 152 -2.40 -14.29 -5.80
CA LEU A 152 -2.04 -14.29 -7.23
C LEU A 152 -2.38 -15.61 -7.93
N GLY A 153 -2.23 -16.74 -7.24
CA GLY A 153 -2.68 -18.03 -7.73
C GLY A 153 -4.19 -18.03 -8.00
N TYR A 154 -4.97 -17.41 -7.13
CA TYR A 154 -6.41 -17.23 -7.35
C TYR A 154 -6.73 -16.31 -8.53
N VAL A 155 -5.99 -15.21 -8.73
CA VAL A 155 -6.11 -14.37 -9.93
C VAL A 155 -5.81 -15.18 -11.18
N ARG A 156 -4.70 -15.93 -11.19
CA ARG A 156 -4.28 -16.78 -12.30
C ARG A 156 -5.25 -17.91 -12.61
N ALA A 157 -6.02 -18.38 -11.63
CA ALA A 157 -7.08 -19.36 -11.89
C ALA A 157 -8.19 -18.84 -12.82
N HIS A 158 -8.25 -17.52 -13.04
CA HIS A 158 -9.17 -16.86 -13.98
C HIS A 158 -8.50 -16.50 -15.32
N THR A 159 -7.30 -17.01 -15.62
CA THR A 159 -6.68 -16.77 -16.92
C THR A 159 -7.42 -17.49 -18.03
N VAL A 160 -7.50 -16.86 -19.21
CA VAL A 160 -7.92 -17.57 -20.43
C VAL A 160 -6.80 -18.55 -20.79
N THR A 161 -7.10 -19.85 -20.77
CA THR A 161 -6.16 -20.84 -21.34
C THR A 161 -6.29 -20.75 -22.87
N PRO A 162 -5.19 -20.64 -23.63
CA PRO A 162 -5.26 -20.63 -25.09
C PRO A 162 -5.85 -21.92 -25.66
#